data_AF-A0A3M2T4V8-F1
#
_entry.id   AF-A0A3M2T4V8-F1
#
_cell.length_a   1.000
_cell.length_b   1.000
_cell.length_c   1.000
_cell.angle_alpha   90.00
_cell.angle_beta   90.00
_cell.angle_gamma   90.00
#
_symmetry.space_group_name_H-M   'P 1'
#
loop_
_entity.id
_entity.type
_entity.pdbx_description
1 polymer ?
#
loop_
_entity_poly.entity_id
_entity_poly.type
_entity_poly.pdbx_seq_one_letter_code
_entity_poly.pdbx_strand_id
1 'polypeptide(L)'
;MESLRQYRHIHEAVREELAQVKKKCRCPDHVIGSTHRLSCDLYRRSENDDEEKSKEPRLTDDDASVDSLVIVGWASDDDPINPKNYSVTRKVSITALVSLIGMSVVAAAGIDAVGTPQYSAEFGVSTVVGSLASGIFLVGLAVGCLFAGPFSETFGRNVVYMVTMFLYLIFLMVAGLAPTIESHLIFRFLAGFFGSTPLSCSGGTVADMWHPLQKTYAFPIYGIPAFAGPVVGELIGSYIPTTLGWRWLEWIMALEGAAILVAVIVLQPETYSHLLLKWRAAALRKETGDDRYKAVSELRSETLSGQLLVALYRPFLWSYSELIIILMSMYLVTLYIVLFTFLAGYNFIFRDAYGLSQGMTSVAWAGMLVGVALVTCVVPVVYAWTASDYRKASYIRPELRLLYATLGGAPAIPISLFWMGWTAYPNVSIWSPLAASALFGYGITTIWLIAYMYIIDSYGIYSASALGFLGFSRYLTAGGIVVAGEPIYSSIGTHYTLTIMGAISTVTAFVPYLLYVYGPRIRRASRFAVKPEDQVQDMDHE
;
A
#
# COMPACT_ATOMS: atom_id res chain seq x y z
N MET A 1 -20.36 -1.89 -7.86
CA MET A 1 -21.12 -1.94 -9.13
C MET A 1 -20.26 -2.50 -10.25
N GLU A 2 -19.01 -2.03 -10.42
CA GLU A 2 -18.09 -2.58 -11.41
C GLU A 2 -17.71 -4.06 -11.15
N SER A 3 -17.42 -4.43 -9.90
CA SER A 3 -17.18 -5.84 -9.52
C SER A 3 -18.35 -6.78 -9.86
N LEU A 4 -19.59 -6.31 -9.72
CA LEU A 4 -20.78 -7.06 -10.12
C LEU A 4 -20.90 -7.20 -11.64
N ARG A 5 -20.55 -6.14 -12.39
CA ARG A 5 -20.48 -6.21 -13.86
C ARG A 5 -19.40 -7.19 -14.31
N GLN A 6 -18.24 -7.14 -13.69
CA GLN A 6 -17.13 -8.07 -13.93
C GLN A 6 -17.53 -9.51 -13.65
N TYR A 7 -18.21 -9.78 -12.53
CA TYR A 7 -18.74 -11.12 -12.21
C TYR A 7 -19.70 -11.65 -13.30
N ARG A 8 -20.61 -10.80 -13.81
CA ARG A 8 -21.53 -11.16 -14.91
C ARG A 8 -20.78 -11.41 -16.21
N HIS A 9 -19.85 -10.54 -16.56
CA HIS A 9 -19.02 -10.67 -17.77
C HIS A 9 -18.21 -11.97 -17.76
N ILE A 10 -17.69 -12.41 -16.60
CA ILE A 10 -16.98 -13.71 -16.48
C ILE A 10 -17.93 -14.87 -16.79
N HIS A 11 -19.17 -14.82 -16.30
CA HIS A 11 -20.15 -15.87 -16.61
C HIS A 11 -20.54 -15.88 -18.09
N GLU A 12 -20.69 -14.71 -18.71
CA GLU A 12 -20.95 -14.59 -20.14
C GLU A 12 -19.78 -15.11 -20.98
N ALA A 13 -18.54 -14.74 -20.64
CA ALA A 13 -17.34 -15.21 -21.30
C ALA A 13 -17.19 -16.74 -21.23
N VAL A 14 -17.46 -17.33 -20.07
CA VAL A 14 -17.45 -18.80 -19.90
C VAL A 14 -18.51 -19.48 -20.77
N ARG A 15 -19.71 -18.89 -20.90
CA ARG A 15 -20.74 -19.42 -21.82
C ARG A 15 -20.31 -19.36 -23.27
N GLU A 16 -19.71 -18.26 -23.69
CA GLU A 16 -19.20 -18.09 -25.05
C GLU A 16 -18.08 -19.08 -25.35
N GLU A 17 -17.15 -19.27 -24.41
CA GLU A 17 -16.06 -20.24 -24.50
C GLU A 17 -16.61 -21.67 -24.64
N LEU A 18 -17.53 -22.08 -23.76
CA LEU A 18 -18.21 -23.38 -23.85
C LEU A 18 -18.97 -23.55 -25.18
N ALA A 19 -19.61 -22.49 -25.68
CA ALA A 19 -20.29 -22.52 -26.97
C ALA A 19 -19.31 -22.66 -28.15
N GLN A 20 -18.14 -22.02 -28.09
CA GLN A 20 -17.09 -22.18 -29.09
C GLN A 20 -16.49 -23.59 -29.06
N VAL A 21 -16.23 -24.13 -27.87
CA VAL A 21 -15.73 -25.50 -27.70
C VAL A 21 -16.75 -26.51 -28.24
N LYS A 22 -18.05 -26.37 -27.93
CA LYS A 22 -19.12 -27.21 -28.50
C LYS A 22 -19.20 -27.12 -30.03
N LYS A 23 -18.87 -25.97 -30.63
CA LYS A 23 -18.85 -25.79 -32.09
C LYS A 23 -17.61 -26.40 -32.74
N LYS A 24 -16.44 -26.31 -32.09
CA LYS A 24 -15.14 -26.75 -32.63
C LYS A 24 -14.79 -28.20 -32.30
N CYS A 25 -15.31 -28.74 -31.19
CA CYS A 25 -15.02 -30.08 -30.68
C CYS A 25 -16.29 -30.94 -30.71
N ARG A 26 -16.22 -32.12 -31.36
CA ARG A 26 -17.33 -33.10 -31.39
C ARG A 26 -17.19 -34.22 -30.35
N CYS A 27 -16.23 -34.12 -29.44
CA CYS A 27 -16.03 -35.13 -28.39
C CYS A 27 -17.16 -35.04 -27.34
N PRO A 28 -17.93 -36.12 -27.11
CA PRO A 28 -19.09 -36.09 -26.23
C PRO A 28 -18.76 -35.85 -24.74
N ASP A 29 -17.52 -36.07 -24.31
CA ASP A 29 -17.08 -35.98 -22.90
C ASP A 29 -15.94 -34.96 -22.65
N HIS A 30 -15.73 -33.98 -23.55
CA HIS A 30 -14.59 -33.07 -23.41
C HIS A 30 -14.77 -32.05 -22.28
N VAL A 31 -13.80 -32.01 -21.38
CA VAL A 31 -13.71 -31.10 -20.25
C VAL A 31 -12.74 -29.98 -20.61
N ILE A 32 -13.10 -28.71 -20.39
CA ILE A 32 -12.20 -27.58 -20.66
C ILE A 32 -10.95 -27.73 -19.78
N GLY A 33 -9.75 -27.77 -20.40
CA GLY A 33 -8.48 -28.02 -19.72
C GLY A 33 -8.03 -29.50 -19.69
N SER A 34 -8.82 -30.42 -20.27
CA SER A 34 -8.37 -31.80 -20.55
C SER A 34 -7.82 -31.93 -21.97
N THR A 35 -6.84 -32.82 -22.19
CA THR A 35 -6.35 -33.12 -23.54
C THR A 35 -7.49 -33.66 -24.41
N HIS A 36 -7.56 -33.18 -25.66
CA HIS A 36 -8.51 -33.72 -26.62
C HIS A 36 -8.18 -35.20 -26.91
N ARG A 37 -9.18 -36.05 -27.14
CA ARG A 37 -8.92 -37.42 -27.64
C ARG A 37 -8.18 -37.33 -28.97
N LEU A 38 -7.25 -38.26 -29.22
CA LEU A 38 -6.46 -38.41 -30.46
C LEU A 38 -7.29 -38.34 -31.77
N SER A 39 -8.60 -38.62 -31.71
CA SER A 39 -9.52 -38.57 -32.85
C SER A 39 -10.15 -37.19 -33.12
N CYS A 40 -9.81 -36.16 -32.34
CA CYS A 40 -10.38 -34.81 -32.46
C CYS A 40 -9.53 -33.93 -33.37
N ASP A 41 -10.15 -33.20 -34.31
CA ASP A 41 -9.43 -32.27 -35.20
C ASP A 41 -8.69 -31.14 -34.46
N LEU A 42 -9.10 -30.83 -33.21
CA LEU A 42 -8.40 -29.88 -32.34
C LEU A 42 -7.14 -30.47 -31.69
N TYR A 43 -7.06 -31.79 -31.48
CA TYR A 43 -5.84 -32.47 -31.02
C TYR A 43 -4.72 -32.35 -32.07
N ARG A 44 -5.06 -32.61 -33.34
CA ARG A 44 -4.15 -32.46 -34.48
C ARG A 44 -3.64 -31.04 -34.70
N ARG A 45 -4.38 -30.04 -34.20
CA ARG A 45 -4.02 -28.63 -34.33
C ARG A 45 -3.13 -28.17 -33.19
N SER A 46 -3.34 -28.68 -31.96
CA SER A 46 -2.40 -28.45 -30.86
C SER A 46 -1.06 -29.13 -31.12
N GLU A 47 -1.01 -30.34 -31.68
CA GLU A 47 0.27 -30.98 -32.07
C GLU A 47 1.09 -30.11 -33.03
N ASN A 48 0.46 -29.45 -34.01
CA ASN A 48 1.17 -28.59 -34.96
C ASN A 48 1.64 -27.25 -34.34
N ASP A 49 0.95 -26.75 -33.30
CA ASP A 49 1.36 -25.55 -32.55
C ASP A 49 2.41 -25.89 -31.46
N ASP A 50 2.38 -27.11 -30.92
CA ASP A 50 3.30 -27.63 -29.90
C ASP A 50 4.60 -28.20 -30.49
N GLU A 51 4.62 -28.64 -31.76
CA GLU A 51 5.87 -29.04 -32.45
C GLU A 51 6.87 -27.87 -32.61
N GLU A 52 6.40 -26.62 -32.56
CA GLU A 52 7.26 -25.43 -32.58
C GLU A 52 7.76 -25.02 -31.17
N LYS A 53 7.19 -25.61 -30.11
CA LYS A 53 7.54 -25.34 -28.71
C LYS A 53 7.42 -26.59 -27.82
N SER A 54 8.46 -27.42 -27.75
CA SER A 54 9.00 -27.96 -26.48
C SER A 54 9.99 -29.11 -26.67
N LYS A 55 11.07 -29.08 -25.90
CA LYS A 55 11.84 -30.26 -25.47
C LYS A 55 11.71 -30.35 -23.95
N GLU A 56 10.62 -30.95 -23.46
CA GLU A 56 10.54 -31.48 -22.08
C GLU A 56 9.70 -32.78 -22.06
N PRO A 57 9.89 -33.66 -21.06
CA PRO A 57 9.69 -35.09 -21.22
C PRO A 57 8.23 -35.54 -21.10
N ARG A 58 7.87 -36.49 -21.96
CA ARG A 58 6.57 -37.14 -22.07
C ARG A 58 6.27 -37.96 -20.81
N LEU A 59 5.18 -37.64 -20.13
CA LEU A 59 4.53 -38.55 -19.19
C LEU A 59 3.70 -39.56 -19.99
N THR A 60 4.02 -40.84 -19.81
CA THR A 60 3.33 -41.97 -20.43
C THR A 60 1.96 -42.17 -19.82
N ASP A 61 0.95 -42.29 -20.69
CA ASP A 61 -0.39 -42.79 -20.38
C ASP A 61 -0.29 -44.17 -19.71
N ASP A 62 -0.69 -44.25 -18.44
CA ASP A 62 -1.29 -45.42 -17.79
C ASP A 62 -1.64 -45.08 -16.33
N ASP A 63 -2.69 -44.25 -16.13
CA ASP A 63 -3.64 -44.41 -15.02
C ASP A 63 -4.83 -43.44 -15.19
N ALA A 64 -5.77 -43.82 -16.05
CA ALA A 64 -7.09 -43.19 -16.11
C ALA A 64 -7.91 -43.63 -14.88
N SER A 65 -7.59 -43.07 -13.71
CA SER A 65 -8.47 -43.11 -12.55
C SER A 65 -9.55 -42.03 -12.71
N VAL A 66 -10.80 -42.48 -12.55
CA VAL A 66 -12.04 -41.70 -12.66
C VAL A 66 -12.19 -40.83 -11.41
N ASP A 67 -11.40 -39.75 -11.29
CA ASP A 67 -11.72 -38.53 -10.51
C ASP A 67 -10.67 -37.40 -10.70
N SER A 68 -10.17 -37.18 -11.93
CA SER A 68 -9.17 -36.14 -12.16
C SER A 68 -9.77 -34.73 -12.01
N LEU A 69 -9.38 -34.07 -10.93
CA LEU A 69 -9.76 -32.70 -10.61
C LEU A 69 -9.17 -31.75 -11.66
N VAL A 70 -10.01 -30.88 -12.24
CA VAL A 70 -9.60 -29.95 -13.30
C VAL A 70 -9.33 -28.59 -12.71
N ILE A 71 -8.07 -28.16 -12.78
CA ILE A 71 -7.63 -26.87 -12.28
C ILE A 71 -7.96 -25.79 -13.31
N VAL A 72 -8.78 -24.82 -12.90
CA VAL A 72 -9.19 -23.72 -13.78
C VAL A 72 -8.10 -22.64 -13.80
N GLY A 73 -7.50 -22.45 -14.97
CA GLY A 73 -6.56 -21.36 -15.29
C GLY A 73 -7.19 -20.24 -16.13
N TRP A 74 -6.33 -19.39 -16.69
CA TRP A 74 -6.72 -18.39 -17.69
C TRP A 74 -7.00 -19.08 -19.04
N ALA A 75 -7.82 -18.47 -19.90
CA ALA A 75 -8.15 -19.05 -21.21
C ALA A 75 -6.94 -19.06 -22.15
N SER A 76 -6.14 -18.01 -22.04
CA SER A 76 -4.99 -17.68 -22.87
C SER A 76 -4.11 -16.69 -22.11
N ASP A 77 -2.86 -16.52 -22.56
CA ASP A 77 -1.94 -15.52 -22.00
C ASP A 77 -2.51 -14.09 -22.10
N ASP A 78 -3.27 -13.80 -23.16
CA ASP A 78 -3.94 -12.51 -23.42
C ASP A 78 -5.39 -12.43 -22.91
N ASP A 79 -5.80 -13.26 -21.95
CA ASP A 79 -7.17 -13.27 -21.43
C ASP A 79 -7.58 -11.89 -20.87
N PRO A 80 -8.66 -11.24 -21.38
CA PRO A 80 -9.09 -9.91 -20.95
C PRO A 80 -9.63 -9.86 -19.52
N ILE A 81 -9.91 -11.01 -18.89
CA ILE A 81 -10.32 -11.09 -17.48
C ILE A 81 -9.11 -10.90 -16.57
N ASN A 82 -7.92 -11.32 -17.02
CA ASN A 82 -6.68 -11.21 -16.26
C ASN A 82 -6.32 -9.73 -16.02
N PRO A 83 -6.20 -9.27 -14.76
CA PRO A 83 -5.85 -7.89 -14.44
C PRO A 83 -4.49 -7.44 -15.00
N LYS A 84 -3.57 -8.39 -15.26
CA LYS A 84 -2.29 -8.11 -15.92
C LYS A 84 -2.46 -7.65 -17.37
N ASN A 85 -3.56 -7.98 -18.04
CA ASN A 85 -3.81 -7.65 -19.44
C ASN A 85 -4.65 -6.37 -19.63
N TYR A 86 -5.00 -5.68 -18.54
CA TYR A 86 -5.70 -4.41 -18.64
C TYR A 86 -4.86 -3.34 -19.37
N SER A 87 -5.53 -2.44 -20.09
CA SER A 87 -4.87 -1.28 -20.69
C SER A 87 -4.19 -0.44 -19.61
N VAL A 88 -3.04 0.16 -19.95
CA VAL A 88 -2.25 0.98 -19.02
C VAL A 88 -3.12 2.08 -18.38
N THR A 89 -3.98 2.74 -19.17
CA THR A 89 -4.90 3.78 -18.67
C THR A 89 -5.84 3.24 -17.60
N ARG A 90 -6.41 2.04 -17.80
CA ARG A 90 -7.27 1.39 -16.80
C ARG A 90 -6.48 1.02 -15.54
N LYS A 91 -5.26 0.50 -15.68
CA LYS A 91 -4.41 0.20 -14.52
C LYS A 91 -4.04 1.46 -13.73
N VAL A 92 -3.75 2.57 -14.41
CA VAL A 92 -3.49 3.87 -13.77
C VAL A 92 -4.73 4.36 -13.03
N SER A 93 -5.93 4.30 -13.63
CA SER A 93 -7.15 4.74 -12.95
C SER A 93 -7.46 3.92 -11.70
N ILE A 94 -7.32 2.59 -11.77
CA ILE A 94 -7.51 1.71 -10.61
C ILE A 94 -6.51 2.03 -9.51
N THR A 95 -5.24 2.24 -9.88
CA THR A 95 -4.14 2.55 -8.96
C THR A 95 -4.33 3.92 -8.30
N ALA A 96 -4.78 4.92 -9.06
CA ALA A 96 -5.11 6.25 -8.56
C ALA A 96 -6.29 6.21 -7.59
N LEU A 97 -7.34 5.42 -7.87
CA LEU A 97 -8.46 5.25 -6.93
C LEU A 97 -8.00 4.64 -5.60
N VAL A 98 -7.16 3.59 -5.60
CA VAL A 98 -6.58 3.06 -4.35
C VAL A 98 -5.74 4.11 -3.63
N SER A 99 -4.99 4.93 -4.38
CA SER A 99 -4.19 6.02 -3.83
C SER A 99 -5.06 7.05 -3.13
N LEU A 100 -6.21 7.43 -3.71
CA LEU A 100 -7.16 8.36 -3.09
C LEU A 100 -7.74 7.82 -1.78
N ILE A 101 -8.05 6.51 -1.70
CA ILE A 101 -8.48 5.90 -0.43
C ILE A 101 -7.36 6.03 0.62
N GLY A 102 -6.11 5.72 0.24
CA GLY A 102 -4.96 5.84 1.13
C GLY A 102 -4.72 7.29 1.59
N MET A 103 -4.80 8.23 0.66
CA MET A 103 -4.66 9.66 0.93
C MET A 103 -5.72 10.15 1.91
N SER A 104 -7.00 9.84 1.68
CA SER A 104 -8.12 10.25 2.54
C SER A 104 -7.95 9.75 3.99
N VAL A 105 -7.60 8.47 4.16
CA VAL A 105 -7.39 7.90 5.50
C VAL A 105 -6.20 8.54 6.21
N VAL A 106 -5.09 8.73 5.50
CA VAL A 106 -3.88 9.28 6.12
C VAL A 106 -4.02 10.79 6.37
N ALA A 107 -4.75 11.50 5.51
CA ALA A 107 -5.11 12.90 5.70
C ALA A 107 -5.94 13.12 6.95
N ALA A 108 -6.75 12.14 7.36
CA ALA A 108 -7.57 12.27 8.55
C ALA A 108 -6.78 12.59 9.82
N ALA A 109 -5.58 12.04 9.97
CA ALA A 109 -4.70 12.36 11.10
C ALA A 109 -4.21 13.82 11.06
N GLY A 110 -3.94 14.36 9.87
CA GLY A 110 -3.53 15.76 9.71
C GLY A 110 -4.71 16.74 9.89
N ILE A 111 -5.88 16.41 9.34
CA ILE A 111 -7.10 17.22 9.48
C ILE A 111 -7.46 17.38 10.96
N ASP A 112 -7.45 16.28 11.71
CA ASP A 112 -7.72 16.30 13.13
C ASP A 112 -6.73 17.14 13.94
N ALA A 113 -5.43 16.96 13.70
CA ALA A 113 -4.38 17.57 14.50
C ALA A 113 -4.56 19.10 14.61
N VAL A 114 -5.04 19.75 13.53
CA VAL A 114 -5.36 21.19 13.52
C VAL A 114 -6.39 21.57 14.57
N GLY A 115 -7.36 20.70 14.86
CA GLY A 115 -8.45 20.94 15.80
C GLY A 115 -8.08 20.79 17.28
N THR A 116 -6.88 20.28 17.59
CA THR A 116 -6.45 19.97 18.97
C THR A 116 -6.76 21.08 19.97
N PRO A 117 -6.42 22.36 19.71
CA PRO A 117 -6.73 23.44 20.64
C PRO A 117 -8.24 23.62 20.90
N GLN A 118 -9.06 23.46 19.86
CA GLN A 118 -10.50 23.71 19.92
C GLN A 118 -11.26 22.67 20.72
N TYR A 119 -11.03 21.38 20.45
CA TYR A 119 -11.74 20.33 21.20
C TYR A 119 -11.13 20.11 22.60
N SER A 120 -9.84 20.39 22.82
CA SER A 120 -9.29 20.45 24.18
C SER A 120 -9.98 21.53 25.02
N ALA A 121 -10.21 22.71 24.45
CA ALA A 121 -10.92 23.79 25.12
C ALA A 121 -12.39 23.43 25.39
N GLU A 122 -13.08 22.81 24.43
CA GLU A 122 -14.48 22.43 24.59
C GLU A 122 -14.67 21.34 25.66
N PHE A 123 -13.82 20.31 25.67
CA PHE A 123 -13.92 19.22 26.65
C PHE A 123 -13.22 19.53 27.99
N GLY A 124 -12.58 20.70 28.13
CA GLY A 124 -11.90 21.11 29.36
C GLY A 124 -10.69 20.24 29.72
N VAL A 125 -9.99 19.70 28.72
CA VAL A 125 -8.82 18.82 28.88
C VAL A 125 -7.53 19.51 28.42
N SER A 126 -6.37 18.97 28.82
CA SER A 126 -5.09 19.47 28.31
C SER A 126 -4.94 19.21 26.81
N THR A 127 -4.07 19.97 26.15
CA THR A 127 -3.69 19.77 24.74
C THR A 127 -3.02 18.42 24.51
N VAL A 128 -2.29 17.90 25.51
CA VAL A 128 -1.74 16.53 25.52
C VAL A 128 -2.83 15.46 25.49
N VAL A 129 -3.93 15.64 26.24
CA VAL A 129 -5.08 14.73 26.15
C VAL A 129 -5.80 14.92 24.82
N GLY A 130 -5.85 16.13 24.29
CA GLY A 130 -6.43 16.40 22.99
C GLY A 130 -5.71 15.68 21.85
N SER A 131 -4.38 15.72 21.83
CA SER A 131 -3.58 15.07 20.78
C SER A 131 -3.71 13.54 20.77
N LEU A 132 -4.28 12.93 21.83
CA LEU A 132 -4.67 11.51 21.83
C LEU A 132 -5.69 11.17 20.73
N ALA A 133 -6.51 12.11 20.25
CA ALA A 133 -7.47 11.83 19.18
C ALA A 133 -6.76 11.41 17.89
N SER A 134 -5.71 12.15 17.51
CA SER A 134 -4.83 11.81 16.40
C SER A 134 -3.97 10.59 16.74
N GLY A 135 -3.41 10.53 17.96
CA GLY A 135 -2.56 9.43 18.40
C GLY A 135 -3.27 8.06 18.35
N ILE A 136 -4.47 7.97 18.93
CA ILE A 136 -5.24 6.72 19.00
C ILE A 136 -5.80 6.30 17.64
N PHE A 137 -6.09 7.26 16.75
CA PHE A 137 -6.42 6.98 15.36
C PHE A 137 -5.25 6.28 14.65
N LEU A 138 -4.01 6.75 14.84
CA LEU A 138 -2.82 6.09 14.30
C LEU A 138 -2.57 4.71 14.93
N VAL A 139 -2.82 4.54 16.23
CA VAL A 139 -2.78 3.21 16.88
C VAL A 139 -3.85 2.29 16.26
N GLY A 140 -5.05 2.79 15.98
CA GLY A 140 -6.08 2.08 15.23
C GLY A 140 -5.56 1.62 13.87
N LEU A 141 -4.95 2.51 13.09
CA LEU A 141 -4.33 2.17 11.80
C LEU A 141 -3.28 1.08 11.95
N ALA A 142 -2.42 1.17 12.97
CA ALA A 142 -1.38 0.19 13.25
C ALA A 142 -1.97 -1.21 13.43
N VAL A 143 -2.96 -1.34 14.31
CA VAL A 143 -3.62 -2.61 14.62
C VAL A 143 -4.35 -3.13 13.38
N GLY A 144 -5.09 -2.29 12.67
CA GLY A 144 -5.83 -2.67 11.48
C GLY A 144 -4.93 -3.19 10.34
N CYS A 145 -3.72 -2.63 10.19
CA CYS A 145 -2.75 -3.06 9.16
C CYS A 145 -2.42 -4.56 9.25
N LEU A 146 -2.47 -5.14 10.44
CA LEU A 146 -2.21 -6.56 10.68
C LEU A 146 -3.32 -7.48 10.15
N PHE A 147 -4.57 -7.00 10.12
CA PHE A 147 -5.74 -7.76 9.66
C PHE A 147 -6.01 -7.55 8.18
N ALA A 148 -5.79 -6.34 7.66
CA ALA A 148 -6.17 -5.96 6.29
C ALA A 148 -5.66 -6.93 5.21
N GLY A 149 -4.38 -7.33 5.28
CA GLY A 149 -3.74 -8.23 4.32
C GLY A 149 -4.49 -9.58 4.18
N PRO A 150 -4.56 -10.39 5.26
CA PRO A 150 -5.28 -11.67 5.25
C PRO A 150 -6.72 -11.56 4.77
N PHE A 151 -7.48 -10.59 5.28
CA PHE A 151 -8.86 -10.40 4.85
C PHE A 151 -8.96 -10.13 3.34
N SER A 152 -8.04 -9.35 2.77
CA SER A 152 -8.04 -9.06 1.33
C SER A 152 -7.63 -10.25 0.46
N GLU A 153 -6.86 -11.20 0.99
CA GLU A 153 -6.49 -12.43 0.30
C GLU A 153 -7.60 -13.49 0.39
N THR A 154 -8.39 -13.49 1.46
CA THR A 154 -9.53 -14.42 1.60
C THR A 154 -10.77 -13.93 0.83
N PHE A 155 -11.11 -12.64 0.94
CA PHE A 155 -12.38 -12.10 0.44
C PHE A 155 -12.25 -11.30 -0.88
N GLY A 156 -11.04 -11.00 -1.32
CA GLY A 156 -10.76 -10.13 -2.48
C GLY A 156 -10.35 -8.72 -2.07
N ARG A 157 -9.67 -7.99 -2.98
CA ARG A 157 -9.14 -6.65 -2.66
C ARG A 157 -10.28 -5.63 -2.56
N ASN A 158 -11.18 -5.64 -3.54
CA ASN A 158 -12.17 -4.57 -3.69
C ASN A 158 -13.28 -4.62 -2.63
N VAL A 159 -13.74 -5.83 -2.29
CA VAL A 159 -14.76 -6.01 -1.24
C VAL A 159 -14.26 -5.48 0.10
N VAL A 160 -13.00 -5.79 0.46
CA VAL A 160 -12.42 -5.31 1.71
C VAL A 160 -12.30 -3.79 1.70
N TYR A 161 -11.82 -3.17 0.60
CA TYR A 161 -11.80 -1.70 0.50
C TYR A 161 -13.17 -1.07 0.71
N MET A 162 -14.23 -1.59 0.07
CA MET A 162 -15.57 -1.01 0.20
C MET A 162 -16.14 -1.14 1.63
N VAL A 163 -16.01 -2.32 2.24
CA VAL A 163 -16.59 -2.60 3.56
C VAL A 163 -15.87 -1.79 4.64
N THR A 164 -14.53 -1.79 4.62
CA THR A 164 -13.76 -1.10 5.66
C THR A 164 -13.85 0.40 5.51
N MET A 165 -13.89 0.93 4.28
CA MET A 165 -14.14 2.35 4.05
C MET A 165 -15.54 2.78 4.50
N PHE A 166 -16.58 1.97 4.26
CA PHE A 166 -17.91 2.26 4.77
C PHE A 166 -17.96 2.32 6.30
N LEU A 167 -17.30 1.38 6.99
CA LEU A 167 -17.18 1.38 8.44
C LEU A 167 -16.39 2.58 8.96
N TYR A 168 -15.26 2.91 8.31
CA TYR A 168 -14.47 4.11 8.60
C TYR A 168 -15.33 5.37 8.58
N LEU A 169 -16.18 5.55 7.55
CA LEU A 169 -17.10 6.69 7.45
C LEU A 169 -18.11 6.75 8.58
N ILE A 170 -18.70 5.60 8.97
CA ILE A 170 -19.61 5.54 10.12
C ILE A 170 -18.89 6.03 11.38
N PHE A 171 -17.69 5.53 11.65
CA PHE A 171 -16.97 5.90 12.86
C PHE A 171 -16.48 7.36 12.85
N LEU A 172 -16.15 7.94 11.69
CA LEU A 172 -15.90 9.38 11.59
C LEU A 172 -17.15 10.21 11.92
N MET A 173 -18.31 9.85 11.35
CA MET A 173 -19.57 10.56 11.64
C MET A 173 -19.91 10.51 13.13
N VAL A 174 -19.75 9.35 13.77
CA VAL A 174 -20.01 9.20 15.21
C VAL A 174 -18.94 9.92 16.04
N ALA A 175 -17.68 9.97 15.60
CA ALA A 175 -16.62 10.77 16.24
C ALA A 175 -16.93 12.26 16.22
N GLY A 176 -17.52 12.79 15.15
CA GLY A 176 -18.00 14.19 15.07
C GLY A 176 -19.21 14.49 15.95
N LEU A 177 -20.00 13.47 16.26
CA LEU A 177 -21.17 13.55 17.16
C LEU A 177 -20.82 13.23 18.62
N ALA A 178 -19.55 12.94 18.93
CA ALA A 178 -19.11 12.54 20.25
C ALA A 178 -19.43 13.61 21.31
N PRO A 179 -20.15 13.26 22.40
CA PRO A 179 -20.47 14.19 23.48
C PRO A 179 -19.34 14.33 24.51
N THR A 180 -18.40 13.38 24.56
CA THR A 180 -17.26 13.40 25.50
C THR A 180 -15.97 13.04 24.79
N ILE A 181 -14.83 13.43 25.39
CA ILE A 181 -13.51 13.10 24.86
C ILE A 181 -13.28 11.59 24.77
N GLU A 182 -13.72 10.80 25.75
CA GLU A 182 -13.55 9.35 25.76
C GLU A 182 -14.28 8.70 24.58
N SER A 183 -15.52 9.13 24.33
CA SER A 183 -16.28 8.64 23.19
C SER A 183 -15.61 9.03 21.86
N HIS A 184 -15.10 10.26 21.76
CA HIS A 184 -14.36 10.73 20.60
C HIS A 184 -13.11 9.87 20.33
N LEU A 185 -12.31 9.58 21.37
CA LEU A 185 -11.12 8.72 21.27
C LEU A 185 -11.46 7.28 20.82
N ILE A 186 -12.53 6.68 21.36
CA ILE A 186 -12.95 5.32 21.00
C ILE A 186 -13.37 5.26 19.53
N PHE A 187 -14.20 6.20 19.07
CA PHE A 187 -14.65 6.22 17.68
C PHE A 187 -13.50 6.53 16.73
N ARG A 188 -12.53 7.35 17.14
CA ARG A 188 -11.30 7.57 16.39
C ARG A 188 -10.42 6.34 16.26
N PHE A 189 -10.27 5.57 17.32
CA PHE A 189 -9.58 4.28 17.25
C PHE A 189 -10.24 3.36 16.22
N LEU A 190 -11.58 3.24 16.27
CA LEU A 190 -12.34 2.39 15.35
C LEU A 190 -12.27 2.89 13.90
N ALA A 191 -12.35 4.21 13.69
CA ALA A 191 -12.13 4.82 12.38
C ALA A 191 -10.74 4.47 11.83
N GLY A 192 -9.69 4.63 12.64
CA GLY A 192 -8.33 4.25 12.27
C GLY A 192 -8.21 2.75 11.95
N PHE A 193 -8.80 1.88 12.77
CA PHE A 193 -8.79 0.43 12.56
C PHE A 193 -9.34 0.04 11.19
N PHE A 194 -10.53 0.53 10.84
CA PHE A 194 -11.14 0.24 9.54
C PHE A 194 -10.50 1.04 8.39
N GLY A 195 -9.90 2.20 8.65
CA GLY A 195 -9.16 2.97 7.63
C GLY A 195 -7.87 2.31 7.14
N SER A 196 -7.30 1.36 7.89
CA SER A 196 -5.96 0.78 7.61
C SER A 196 -5.81 0.03 6.28
N THR A 197 -6.90 -0.42 5.67
CA THR A 197 -6.89 -1.35 4.52
C THR A 197 -6.07 -0.89 3.29
N PRO A 198 -6.25 0.32 2.73
CA PRO A 198 -5.40 0.82 1.64
C PRO A 198 -3.90 0.75 1.94
N LEU A 199 -3.49 0.87 3.20
CA LEU A 199 -2.08 0.97 3.57
C LEU A 199 -1.33 -0.36 3.45
N SER A 200 -2.00 -1.47 3.79
CA SER A 200 -1.44 -2.82 3.68
C SER A 200 -1.75 -3.49 2.33
N CYS A 201 -2.95 -3.29 1.78
CA CYS A 201 -3.43 -4.06 0.64
C CYS A 201 -3.03 -3.46 -0.73
N SER A 202 -2.70 -2.17 -0.78
CA SER A 202 -2.34 -1.47 -2.02
C SER A 202 -1.14 -2.08 -2.76
N GLY A 203 -0.11 -2.50 -2.03
CA GLY A 203 1.03 -3.21 -2.60
C GLY A 203 0.61 -4.49 -3.33
N GLY A 204 -0.35 -5.23 -2.76
CA GLY A 204 -0.98 -6.39 -3.38
C GLY A 204 -1.74 -6.03 -4.65
N THR A 205 -2.61 -5.01 -4.59
CA THR A 205 -3.36 -4.53 -5.76
C THR A 205 -2.45 -4.09 -6.91
N VAL A 206 -1.33 -3.40 -6.62
CA VAL A 206 -0.33 -3.03 -7.64
C VAL A 206 0.38 -4.28 -8.18
N ALA A 207 0.73 -5.23 -7.32
CA ALA A 207 1.37 -6.49 -7.73
C ALA A 207 0.47 -7.38 -8.60
N ASP A 208 -0.84 -7.34 -8.37
CA ASP A 208 -1.84 -8.10 -9.11
C ASP A 208 -2.02 -7.60 -10.57
N MET A 209 -1.75 -6.32 -10.84
CA MET A 209 -1.97 -5.69 -12.16
C MET A 209 -0.71 -5.39 -12.97
N TRP A 210 0.38 -4.99 -12.32
CA TRP A 210 1.54 -4.40 -13.01
C TRP A 210 2.70 -5.38 -13.15
N HIS A 211 3.28 -5.47 -14.35
CA HIS A 211 4.49 -6.24 -14.57
C HIS A 211 5.67 -5.68 -13.76
N PRO A 212 6.67 -6.49 -13.37
CA PRO A 212 7.79 -6.06 -12.53
C PRO A 212 8.47 -4.76 -12.99
N LEU A 213 8.70 -4.58 -14.30
CA LEU A 213 9.31 -3.36 -14.83
C LEU A 213 8.38 -2.15 -14.72
N GLN A 214 7.09 -2.36 -14.94
CA GLN A 214 6.08 -1.30 -14.89
C GLN A 214 5.83 -0.84 -13.45
N LYS A 215 6.01 -1.72 -12.45
CA LYS A 215 5.95 -1.37 -11.02
C LYS A 215 6.86 -0.18 -10.68
N THR A 216 7.96 0.02 -11.43
CA THR A 216 8.89 1.14 -11.23
C THR A 216 8.23 2.52 -11.29
N TYR A 217 7.25 2.69 -12.18
CA TYR A 217 6.48 3.93 -12.30
C TYR A 217 5.06 3.81 -11.72
N ALA A 218 4.48 2.60 -11.70
CA ALA A 218 3.14 2.39 -11.16
C ALA A 218 3.07 2.55 -9.64
N PHE A 219 4.10 2.12 -8.91
CA PHE A 219 4.11 2.26 -7.46
C PHE A 219 4.19 3.72 -7.01
N PRO A 220 5.02 4.60 -7.61
CA PRO A 220 4.96 6.04 -7.36
C PRO A 220 3.59 6.71 -7.61
N ILE A 221 2.84 6.27 -8.63
CA ILE A 221 1.47 6.76 -8.89
C ILE A 221 0.56 6.51 -7.68
N TYR A 222 0.72 5.35 -7.02
CA TYR A 222 0.03 5.07 -5.77
C TYR A 222 0.65 5.81 -4.58
N GLY A 223 1.97 5.75 -4.44
CA GLY A 223 2.68 6.13 -3.23
C GLY A 223 2.71 7.62 -2.96
N ILE A 224 2.94 8.44 -3.99
CA ILE A 224 3.12 9.89 -3.82
C ILE A 224 1.84 10.55 -3.28
N PRO A 225 0.64 10.36 -3.86
CA PRO A 225 -0.57 10.98 -3.33
C PRO A 225 -0.98 10.37 -1.98
N ALA A 226 -0.88 9.04 -1.83
CA ALA A 226 -1.23 8.37 -0.57
C ALA A 226 -0.36 8.87 0.61
N PHE A 227 0.92 9.11 0.38
CA PHE A 227 1.83 9.64 1.38
C PHE A 227 1.65 11.15 1.64
N ALA A 228 1.21 11.92 0.63
CA ALA A 228 0.88 13.33 0.80
C ALA A 228 -0.25 13.58 1.81
N GLY A 229 -1.00 12.53 2.20
CA GLY A 229 -2.13 12.55 3.12
C GLY A 229 -2.00 13.53 4.29
N PRO A 230 -1.05 13.38 5.25
CA PRO A 230 -1.01 14.22 6.45
C PRO A 230 -0.82 15.70 6.11
N VAL A 231 -0.03 15.98 5.08
CA VAL A 231 0.29 17.33 4.59
C VAL A 231 -0.95 17.98 3.96
N VAL A 232 -1.67 17.23 3.12
CA VAL A 232 -2.94 17.67 2.52
C VAL A 232 -4.00 17.84 3.60
N GLY A 233 -3.99 16.98 4.62
CA GLY A 233 -4.93 17.03 5.74
C GLY A 233 -4.81 18.32 6.56
N GLU A 234 -3.59 18.71 6.91
CA GLU A 234 -3.32 20.01 7.54
C GLU A 234 -3.85 21.18 6.70
N LEU A 235 -3.65 21.15 5.37
CA LEU A 235 -4.17 22.18 4.47
C LEU A 235 -5.70 22.25 4.47
N ILE A 236 -6.37 21.10 4.40
CA ILE A 236 -7.83 21.01 4.50
C ILE A 236 -8.32 21.56 5.84
N GLY A 237 -7.64 21.21 6.94
CA GLY A 237 -7.99 21.62 8.30
C GLY A 237 -7.73 23.09 8.63
N SER A 238 -6.89 23.79 7.86
CA SER A 238 -6.34 25.12 8.19
C SER A 238 -7.29 26.12 8.87
N TYR A 239 -8.42 26.45 8.24
CA TYR A 239 -9.37 27.44 8.77
C TYR A 239 -10.66 26.85 9.35
N ILE A 240 -10.87 25.53 9.23
CA ILE A 240 -12.13 24.89 9.64
C ILE A 240 -12.38 25.03 11.16
N PRO A 241 -11.43 24.72 12.06
CA PRO A 241 -11.67 24.77 13.50
C PRO A 241 -11.96 26.17 14.02
N THR A 242 -11.39 27.20 13.40
CA THR A 242 -11.54 28.59 13.82
C THR A 242 -12.78 29.28 13.23
N THR A 243 -13.38 28.72 12.17
CA THR A 243 -14.54 29.32 11.49
C THR A 243 -15.83 28.53 11.69
N LEU A 244 -15.81 27.22 11.45
CA LEU A 244 -16.97 26.32 11.51
C LEU A 244 -16.99 25.48 12.80
N GLY A 245 -15.87 25.40 13.50
CA GLY A 245 -15.68 24.58 14.70
C GLY A 245 -15.04 23.22 14.39
N TRP A 246 -14.47 22.59 15.41
CA TRP A 246 -13.68 21.35 15.23
C TRP A 246 -14.50 20.15 14.75
N ARG A 247 -15.80 20.08 15.08
CA ARG A 247 -16.66 18.97 14.60
C ARG A 247 -16.74 18.92 13.07
N TRP A 248 -16.58 20.05 12.39
CA TRP A 248 -16.54 20.09 10.93
C TRP A 248 -15.29 19.45 10.33
N LEU A 249 -14.23 19.22 11.12
CA LEU A 249 -13.11 18.38 10.70
C LEU A 249 -13.58 16.94 10.44
N GLU A 250 -14.42 16.39 11.32
CA GLU A 250 -14.98 15.04 11.15
C GLU A 250 -15.93 14.97 9.95
N TRP A 251 -16.77 15.99 9.79
CA TRP A 251 -17.70 16.05 8.67
C TRP A 251 -16.99 16.21 7.33
N ILE A 252 -15.93 17.01 7.22
CA ILE A 252 -15.20 17.14 5.96
C ILE A 252 -14.50 15.84 5.58
N MET A 253 -13.91 15.13 6.56
CA MET A 253 -13.32 13.80 6.35
C MET A 253 -14.38 12.80 5.89
N ALA A 254 -15.56 12.80 6.52
CA ALA A 254 -16.66 11.92 6.14
C ALA A 254 -17.20 12.23 4.73
N LEU A 255 -17.30 13.50 4.34
CA LEU A 255 -17.75 13.91 3.01
C LEU A 255 -16.73 13.51 1.92
N GLU A 256 -15.44 13.78 2.16
CA GLU A 256 -14.35 13.38 1.26
C GLU A 256 -14.33 11.87 1.07
N GLY A 257 -14.32 11.12 2.17
CA GLY A 257 -14.31 9.67 2.11
C GLY A 257 -15.60 9.09 1.50
N ALA A 258 -16.77 9.71 1.71
CA ALA A 258 -18.01 9.29 1.05
C ALA A 258 -17.95 9.46 -0.47
N ALA A 259 -17.39 10.58 -0.96
CA ALA A 259 -17.20 10.79 -2.38
C ALA A 259 -16.26 9.75 -2.99
N ILE A 260 -15.15 9.43 -2.30
CA ILE A 260 -14.20 8.40 -2.73
C ILE A 260 -14.84 7.01 -2.66
N LEU A 261 -15.65 6.69 -1.64
CA LEU A 261 -16.35 5.41 -1.53
C LEU A 261 -17.31 5.20 -2.70
N VAL A 262 -18.07 6.24 -3.07
CA VAL A 262 -18.95 6.20 -4.25
C VAL A 262 -18.13 5.94 -5.52
N ALA A 263 -17.00 6.64 -5.68
CA ALA A 263 -16.10 6.41 -6.83
C ALA A 263 -15.57 4.96 -6.85
N VAL A 264 -15.17 4.41 -5.70
CA VAL A 264 -14.69 3.01 -5.59
C VAL A 264 -15.81 2.03 -5.93
N ILE A 265 -17.01 2.21 -5.39
CA ILE A 265 -18.17 1.34 -5.68
C ILE A 265 -18.48 1.34 -7.19
N VAL A 266 -18.39 2.50 -7.85
CA VAL A 266 -18.77 2.66 -9.25
C VAL A 266 -17.66 2.22 -10.21
N LEU A 267 -16.40 2.53 -9.92
CA LEU A 267 -15.30 2.47 -10.87
C LEU A 267 -14.27 1.37 -10.59
N GLN A 268 -14.15 0.89 -9.34
CA GLN A 268 -13.09 -0.06 -8.96
C GLN A 268 -13.51 -1.51 -9.27
N PRO A 269 -12.78 -2.23 -10.15
CA PRO A 269 -12.99 -3.66 -10.38
C PRO A 269 -12.28 -4.49 -9.31
N GLU A 270 -12.58 -5.79 -9.28
CA GLU A 270 -11.77 -6.75 -8.53
C GLU A 270 -10.47 -7.06 -9.28
N THR A 271 -9.35 -7.01 -8.57
CA THR A 271 -8.00 -7.25 -9.12
C THR A 271 -7.40 -8.56 -8.62
N TYR A 272 -7.99 -9.21 -7.62
CA TYR A 272 -7.41 -10.41 -7.05
C TYR A 272 -7.59 -11.63 -7.96
N SER A 273 -6.51 -12.05 -8.62
CA SER A 273 -6.50 -13.18 -9.58
C SER A 273 -7.14 -14.46 -9.05
N HIS A 274 -6.84 -14.83 -7.81
CA HIS A 274 -7.37 -16.06 -7.20
C HIS A 274 -8.90 -16.02 -7.00
N LEU A 275 -9.48 -14.85 -6.76
CA LEU A 275 -10.94 -14.70 -6.66
C LEU A 275 -11.60 -14.69 -8.04
N LEU A 276 -10.97 -14.05 -9.03
CA LEU A 276 -11.45 -14.07 -10.41
C LEU A 276 -11.50 -15.50 -10.99
N LEU A 277 -10.44 -16.29 -10.76
CA LEU A 277 -10.41 -17.70 -11.14
C LEU A 277 -11.45 -18.53 -10.37
N LYS A 278 -11.70 -18.22 -9.09
CA LYS A 278 -12.78 -18.85 -8.32
C LYS A 278 -14.16 -18.55 -8.91
N TRP A 279 -14.40 -17.30 -9.34
CA TRP A 279 -15.64 -16.94 -10.04
C TRP A 279 -15.78 -17.67 -11.39
N ARG A 280 -14.68 -17.82 -12.13
CA ARG A 280 -14.65 -18.58 -13.38
C ARG A 280 -14.94 -20.07 -13.15
N ALA A 281 -14.31 -20.69 -12.15
CA ALA A 281 -14.56 -22.09 -11.81
C ALA A 281 -16.01 -22.32 -11.36
N ALA A 282 -16.59 -21.38 -10.61
CA ALA A 282 -18.02 -21.43 -10.25
C ALA A 282 -18.94 -21.30 -11.48
N ALA A 283 -18.60 -20.43 -12.43
CA ALA A 283 -19.33 -20.29 -13.68
C ALA A 283 -19.27 -21.58 -14.52
N LEU A 284 -18.08 -22.18 -14.65
CA LEU A 284 -17.88 -23.45 -15.37
C LEU A 284 -18.72 -24.57 -14.76
N ARG A 285 -18.64 -24.79 -13.43
CA ARG A 285 -19.47 -25.78 -12.72
C ARG A 285 -20.96 -25.59 -13.00
N LYS A 286 -21.44 -24.35 -12.97
CA LYS A 286 -22.85 -24.02 -13.17
C LYS A 286 -23.33 -24.34 -14.60
N GLU A 287 -22.49 -24.11 -15.60
CA GLU A 287 -22.86 -24.28 -17.01
C GLU A 287 -22.60 -25.70 -17.55
N THR A 288 -21.63 -26.43 -16.98
CA THR A 288 -21.31 -27.82 -17.36
C THR A 288 -22.03 -28.85 -16.49
N GLY A 289 -22.37 -28.51 -15.25
CA GLY A 289 -22.86 -29.45 -14.23
C GLY A 289 -21.77 -30.37 -13.67
N ASP A 290 -20.50 -30.09 -13.97
CA ASP A 290 -19.36 -30.93 -13.57
C ASP A 290 -18.62 -30.30 -12.38
N ASP A 291 -18.63 -30.97 -11.23
CA ASP A 291 -18.01 -30.49 -9.99
C ASP A 291 -16.48 -30.62 -9.95
N ARG A 292 -15.86 -31.20 -10.99
CA ARG A 292 -14.40 -31.36 -11.07
C ARG A 292 -13.65 -30.04 -11.27
N TYR A 293 -14.30 -29.00 -11.77
CA TYR A 293 -13.68 -27.68 -11.96
C TYR A 293 -13.46 -26.98 -10.63
N LYS A 294 -12.20 -26.83 -10.22
CA LYS A 294 -11.82 -26.05 -9.03
C LYS A 294 -10.73 -25.03 -9.36
N ALA A 295 -10.78 -23.90 -8.68
CA ALA A 295 -9.67 -22.95 -8.71
C ALA A 295 -8.53 -23.43 -7.79
N VAL A 296 -7.29 -23.02 -8.09
CA VAL A 296 -6.12 -23.31 -7.23
C VAL A 296 -6.33 -22.85 -5.79
N SER A 297 -7.05 -21.73 -5.60
CA SER A 297 -7.40 -21.21 -4.28
C SER A 297 -8.37 -22.08 -3.48
N GLU A 298 -9.17 -22.92 -4.14
CA GLU A 298 -10.10 -23.86 -3.49
C GLU A 298 -9.42 -25.18 -3.08
N LEU A 299 -8.22 -25.46 -3.62
CA LEU A 299 -7.40 -26.61 -3.22
C LEU A 299 -6.69 -26.39 -1.88
N ARG A 300 -6.44 -25.14 -1.51
CA ARG A 300 -5.88 -24.77 -0.21
C ARG A 300 -7.00 -24.67 0.83
N SER A 301 -7.19 -25.72 1.63
CA SER A 301 -8.17 -25.77 2.73
C SER A 301 -7.70 -25.01 3.98
N GLU A 302 -7.11 -23.83 3.81
CA GLU A 302 -6.69 -23.03 4.96
C GLU A 302 -7.90 -22.34 5.59
N THR A 303 -8.10 -22.56 6.89
CA THR A 303 -9.14 -21.86 7.65
C THR A 303 -8.73 -20.40 7.85
N LEU A 304 -9.70 -19.48 7.81
CA LEU A 304 -9.45 -18.05 8.03
C LEU A 304 -8.75 -17.79 9.37
N SER A 305 -9.07 -18.57 10.41
CA SER A 305 -8.38 -18.50 11.71
C SER A 305 -6.91 -18.92 11.61
N GLY A 306 -6.59 -19.96 10.84
CA GLY A 306 -5.21 -20.37 10.57
C GLY A 306 -4.43 -19.31 9.81
N GLN A 307 -5.02 -18.76 8.74
CA GLN A 307 -4.43 -17.66 7.96
C GLN A 307 -4.17 -16.43 8.81
N LEU A 308 -5.14 -16.06 9.64
CA LEU A 308 -5.01 -14.90 10.52
C LEU A 308 -3.95 -15.13 11.60
N LEU A 309 -3.93 -16.29 12.27
CA LEU A 309 -2.91 -16.62 13.26
C LEU A 309 -1.51 -16.53 12.66
N VAL A 310 -1.33 -17.12 11.48
CA VAL A 310 -0.07 -17.11 10.75
C VAL A 310 0.33 -15.68 10.36
N ALA A 311 -0.60 -14.90 9.84
CA ALA A 311 -0.35 -13.52 9.43
C ALA A 311 -0.10 -12.57 10.60
N LEU A 312 -0.67 -12.83 11.79
CA LEU A 312 -0.41 -12.06 12.99
C LEU A 312 0.93 -12.43 13.63
N TYR A 313 1.29 -13.71 13.68
CA TYR A 313 2.51 -14.16 14.37
C TYR A 313 3.80 -13.96 13.54
N ARG A 314 3.76 -14.20 12.22
CA ARG A 314 4.94 -14.11 11.35
C ARG A 314 5.64 -12.73 11.35
N PRO A 315 4.92 -11.59 11.26
CA PRO A 315 5.48 -10.26 11.41
C PRO A 315 6.43 -10.09 12.60
N PHE A 316 6.02 -10.56 13.79
CA PHE A 316 6.80 -10.43 15.00
C PHE A 316 8.03 -11.34 15.00
N LEU A 317 7.92 -12.53 14.41
CA LEU A 317 9.07 -13.42 14.25
C LEU A 317 10.12 -12.80 13.30
N TRP A 318 9.68 -12.21 12.19
CA TRP A 318 10.56 -11.57 11.21
C TRP A 318 11.21 -10.29 11.74
N SER A 319 10.57 -9.60 12.69
CA SER A 319 11.16 -8.47 13.39
C SER A 319 12.47 -8.79 14.13
N TYR A 320 12.79 -10.06 14.36
CA TYR A 320 14.04 -10.46 15.00
C TYR A 320 14.96 -11.29 14.09
N SER A 321 14.41 -11.98 13.09
CA SER A 321 15.20 -12.87 12.22
C SER A 321 15.65 -12.22 10.91
N GLU A 322 14.94 -11.21 10.40
CA GLU A 322 15.12 -10.69 9.05
C GLU A 322 15.71 -9.27 9.08
N LEU A 323 17.03 -9.18 8.86
CA LEU A 323 17.78 -7.91 8.94
C LEU A 323 17.24 -6.81 8.02
N ILE A 324 16.77 -7.15 6.82
CA ILE A 324 16.21 -6.18 5.86
C ILE A 324 14.93 -5.54 6.43
N ILE A 325 14.03 -6.35 6.99
CA ILE A 325 12.78 -5.87 7.60
C ILE A 325 13.10 -4.99 8.81
N ILE A 326 14.07 -5.38 9.64
CA ILE A 326 14.51 -4.59 10.80
C ILE A 326 15.03 -3.21 10.35
N LEU A 327 15.95 -3.17 9.40
CA LEU A 327 16.56 -1.93 8.92
C LEU A 327 15.55 -1.00 8.26
N MET A 328 14.66 -1.54 7.42
CA MET A 328 13.61 -0.74 6.76
C MET A 328 12.54 -0.27 7.75
N SER A 329 12.13 -1.13 8.68
CA SER A 329 11.17 -0.78 9.74
C SER A 329 11.73 0.31 10.65
N MET A 330 12.99 0.17 11.09
CA MET A 330 13.68 1.19 11.89
C MET A 330 13.72 2.53 11.15
N TYR A 331 14.05 2.53 9.85
CA TYR A 331 14.10 3.76 9.08
C TYR A 331 12.72 4.42 8.97
N LEU A 332 11.67 3.66 8.63
CA LEU A 332 10.31 4.19 8.57
C LEU A 332 9.82 4.70 9.93
N VAL A 333 10.12 3.99 11.02
CA VAL A 333 9.78 4.42 12.39
C VAL A 333 10.44 5.76 12.71
N THR A 334 11.74 5.92 12.43
CA THR A 334 12.44 7.21 12.62
C THR A 334 11.77 8.33 11.83
N LEU A 335 11.41 8.09 10.56
CA LEU A 335 10.75 9.12 9.75
C LEU A 335 9.36 9.48 10.25
N TYR A 336 8.61 8.50 10.72
CA TYR A 336 7.28 8.72 11.28
C TYR A 336 7.36 9.41 12.64
N ILE A 337 8.39 9.16 13.45
CA ILE A 337 8.68 9.96 14.65
C ILE A 337 8.80 11.43 14.27
N VAL A 338 9.63 11.76 13.28
CA VAL A 338 9.85 13.15 12.86
C VAL A 338 8.57 13.77 12.27
N LEU A 339 7.93 13.08 11.31
CA LEU A 339 6.73 13.58 10.62
C LEU A 339 5.58 13.87 11.58
N PHE A 340 5.31 12.96 12.51
CA PHE A 340 4.17 13.12 13.42
C PHE A 340 4.50 14.05 14.61
N THR A 341 5.78 14.20 14.95
CA THR A 341 6.19 15.26 15.88
C THR A 341 6.01 16.65 15.25
N PHE A 342 6.13 16.78 13.91
CA PHE A 342 5.89 18.04 13.21
C PHE A 342 4.44 18.54 13.30
N LEU A 343 3.45 17.67 13.52
CA LEU A 343 2.06 18.12 13.76
C LEU A 343 2.00 19.13 14.91
N ALA A 344 2.70 18.85 16.01
CA ALA A 344 2.89 19.84 17.07
C ALA A 344 3.99 20.87 16.70
N GLY A 345 5.10 20.41 16.13
CA GLY A 345 6.29 21.20 15.86
C GLY A 345 6.09 22.41 14.96
N TYR A 346 5.16 22.35 14.00
CA TYR A 346 4.87 23.49 13.11
C TYR A 346 4.30 24.69 13.87
N ASN A 347 3.57 24.46 14.97
CA ASN A 347 3.17 25.55 15.85
C ASN A 347 4.40 26.22 16.47
N PHE A 348 5.35 25.46 17.01
CA PHE A 348 6.57 26.03 17.58
C PHE A 348 7.48 26.71 16.53
N ILE A 349 7.56 26.15 15.32
CA ILE A 349 8.44 26.64 14.24
C ILE A 349 7.86 27.88 13.56
N PHE A 350 6.55 27.92 13.29
CA PHE A 350 5.92 28.95 12.46
C PHE A 350 5.01 29.89 13.25
N ARG A 351 4.26 29.38 14.23
CA ARG A 351 3.39 30.23 15.05
C ARG A 351 4.18 30.96 16.13
N ASP A 352 4.97 30.24 16.93
CA ASP A 352 5.66 30.86 18.07
C ASP A 352 6.86 31.72 17.61
N ALA A 353 7.63 31.27 16.62
CA ALA A 353 8.79 32.01 16.14
C ALA A 353 8.44 33.18 15.19
N TYR A 354 7.38 33.07 14.38
CA TYR A 354 7.03 34.07 13.36
C TYR A 354 5.68 34.76 13.58
N GLY A 355 4.92 34.38 14.61
CA GLY A 355 3.62 34.99 14.93
C GLY A 355 2.50 34.63 13.95
N LEU A 356 2.59 33.51 13.23
CA LEU A 356 1.55 33.09 12.30
C LEU A 356 0.26 32.69 13.01
N SER A 357 -0.89 33.02 12.40
CA SER A 357 -2.19 32.48 12.84
C SER A 357 -2.26 30.96 12.67
N GLN A 358 -3.12 30.28 13.43
CA GLN A 358 -3.33 28.83 13.34
C GLN A 358 -3.56 28.36 11.90
N GLY A 359 -4.44 29.03 11.15
CA GLY A 359 -4.71 28.66 9.75
C GLY A 359 -3.49 28.85 8.83
N MET A 360 -2.73 29.93 9.01
CA MET A 360 -1.50 30.14 8.23
C MET A 360 -0.40 29.13 8.57
N THR A 361 -0.32 28.68 9.82
CA THR A 361 0.60 27.61 10.24
C THR A 361 0.26 26.28 9.57
N SER A 362 -1.02 25.93 9.49
CA SER A 362 -1.45 24.76 8.72
C SER A 362 -1.20 24.92 7.22
N VAL A 363 -1.34 26.14 6.67
CA VAL A 363 -0.97 26.43 5.27
C VAL A 363 0.54 26.26 5.02
N ALA A 364 1.41 26.45 6.02
CA ALA A 364 2.85 26.25 5.88
C ALA A 364 3.24 24.81 5.49
N TRP A 365 2.38 23.82 5.76
CA TRP A 365 2.56 22.44 5.29
C TRP A 365 2.59 22.31 3.76
N ALA A 366 2.06 23.29 3.02
CA ALA A 366 2.19 23.35 1.56
C ALA A 366 3.66 23.33 1.11
N GLY A 367 4.60 23.86 1.92
CA GLY A 367 6.03 23.75 1.65
C GLY A 367 6.47 22.30 1.53
N MET A 368 6.05 21.43 2.44
CA MET A 368 6.35 20.00 2.39
C MET A 368 5.71 19.34 1.15
N LEU A 369 4.49 19.74 0.79
CA LEU A 369 3.78 19.21 -0.37
C LEU A 369 4.52 19.46 -1.69
N VAL A 370 5.17 20.62 -1.83
CA VAL A 370 6.05 20.91 -2.97
C VAL A 370 7.18 19.88 -3.05
N GLY A 371 7.78 19.56 -1.91
CA GLY A 371 8.78 18.50 -1.78
C GLY A 371 8.29 17.13 -2.24
N VAL A 372 7.10 16.74 -1.79
CA VAL A 372 6.44 15.48 -2.18
C VAL A 372 6.22 15.44 -3.70
N ALA A 373 5.78 16.55 -4.30
CA ALA A 373 5.57 16.64 -5.74
C ALA A 373 6.87 16.54 -6.55
N LEU A 374 7.98 17.08 -6.06
CA LEU A 374 9.29 17.03 -6.72
C LEU A 374 9.81 15.59 -6.93
N VAL A 375 9.32 14.61 -6.17
CA VAL A 375 9.65 13.19 -6.36
C VAL A 375 9.21 12.69 -7.74
N THR A 376 8.13 13.24 -8.31
CA THR A 376 7.65 12.87 -9.65
C THR A 376 8.70 13.11 -10.74
N CYS A 377 9.58 14.11 -10.58
CA CYS A 377 10.66 14.41 -11.51
C CYS A 377 11.75 13.32 -11.53
N VAL A 378 11.89 12.54 -10.46
CA VAL A 378 12.91 11.47 -10.33
C VAL A 378 12.44 10.15 -10.94
N VAL A 379 11.12 9.93 -11.02
CA VAL A 379 10.51 8.68 -11.53
C VAL A 379 10.99 8.33 -12.95
N PRO A 380 11.03 9.24 -13.94
CA PRO A 380 11.50 8.92 -15.29
C PRO A 380 12.97 8.50 -15.32
N VAL A 381 13.82 9.12 -14.49
CA VAL A 381 15.26 8.80 -14.41
C VAL A 381 15.45 7.38 -13.88
N VAL A 382 14.80 7.05 -12.77
CA VAL A 382 14.90 5.71 -12.16
C VAL A 382 14.30 4.64 -13.09
N TYR A 383 13.21 4.96 -13.79
CA TYR A 383 12.65 4.07 -14.81
C TYR A 383 13.62 3.81 -15.96
N ALA A 384 14.26 4.85 -16.51
CA ALA A 384 15.21 4.70 -17.62
C ALA A 384 16.38 3.79 -17.22
N TRP A 385 16.92 3.95 -16.01
CA TRP A 385 18.01 3.11 -15.51
C TRP A 385 17.55 1.67 -15.26
N THR A 386 16.38 1.49 -14.65
CA THR A 386 15.81 0.16 -14.40
C THR A 386 15.52 -0.57 -15.71
N ALA A 387 14.97 0.12 -16.71
CA ALA A 387 14.70 -0.44 -18.03
C ALA A 387 15.99 -0.80 -18.77
N SER A 388 17.03 0.02 -18.65
CA SER A 388 18.34 -0.31 -19.22
C SER A 388 18.98 -1.55 -18.58
N ASP A 389 18.80 -1.76 -17.28
CA ASP A 389 19.32 -2.94 -16.59
C ASP A 389 18.51 -4.18 -16.93
N TYR A 390 17.18 -4.04 -16.96
CA TYR A 390 16.25 -5.11 -17.32
C TYR A 390 16.52 -5.64 -18.74
N ARG A 391 16.87 -4.77 -19.70
CA ARG A 391 17.28 -5.21 -21.05
C ARG A 391 18.56 -6.06 -21.08
N LYS A 392 19.41 -5.95 -20.07
CA LYS A 392 20.69 -6.68 -20.01
C LYS A 392 20.57 -7.99 -19.26
N ALA A 393 19.79 -8.01 -18.18
CA ALA A 393 19.69 -9.13 -17.26
C ALA A 393 18.37 -9.92 -17.40
N SER A 394 17.35 -9.40 -18.08
CA SER A 394 15.99 -9.97 -18.19
C SER A 394 15.23 -10.17 -16.87
N TYR A 395 15.83 -9.83 -15.72
CA TYR A 395 15.18 -9.76 -14.41
C TYR A 395 15.49 -8.42 -13.72
N ILE A 396 14.72 -8.09 -12.68
CA ILE A 396 14.89 -6.85 -11.91
C ILE A 396 15.58 -7.14 -10.60
N ARG A 397 16.75 -6.54 -10.41
CA ARG A 397 17.44 -6.52 -9.12
C ARG A 397 16.69 -5.61 -8.15
N PRO A 398 16.22 -6.11 -6.98
CA PRO A 398 15.56 -5.28 -5.97
C PRO A 398 16.39 -4.06 -5.55
N GLU A 399 17.71 -4.16 -5.59
CA GLU A 399 18.64 -3.09 -5.22
C GLU A 399 18.53 -1.86 -6.14
N LEU A 400 18.06 -2.02 -7.38
CA LEU A 400 17.74 -0.88 -8.26
C LEU A 400 16.59 -0.03 -7.72
N ARG A 401 15.69 -0.60 -6.90
CA ARG A 401 14.62 0.17 -6.27
C ARG A 401 15.18 1.22 -5.32
N LEU A 402 16.33 0.97 -4.71
CA LEU A 402 16.98 1.89 -3.76
C LEU A 402 17.54 3.15 -4.44
N LEU A 403 17.56 3.21 -5.78
CA LEU A 403 18.02 4.38 -6.54
C LEU A 403 17.24 5.66 -6.19
N TYR A 404 15.94 5.55 -5.87
CA TYR A 404 15.17 6.71 -5.39
C TYR A 404 15.76 7.34 -4.13
N ALA A 405 16.29 6.53 -3.21
CA ALA A 405 16.89 7.03 -1.97
C ALA A 405 18.34 7.51 -2.17
N THR A 406 19.10 6.85 -3.04
CA THR A 406 20.51 7.20 -3.28
C THR A 406 20.67 8.44 -4.15
N LEU A 407 19.66 8.82 -4.95
CA LEU A 407 19.53 10.08 -5.68
C LEU A 407 19.15 11.29 -4.79
N GLY A 408 19.72 11.33 -3.59
CA GLY A 408 19.60 12.47 -2.67
C GLY A 408 18.43 12.40 -1.68
N GLY A 409 17.53 11.42 -1.79
CA GLY A 409 16.39 11.27 -0.87
C GLY A 409 16.80 11.02 0.59
N ALA A 410 17.74 10.10 0.81
CA ALA A 410 18.25 9.77 2.13
C ALA A 410 18.97 10.95 2.83
N PRO A 411 19.94 11.66 2.20
CA PRO A 411 20.61 12.80 2.83
C PRO A 411 19.73 14.06 2.91
N ALA A 412 18.69 14.21 2.07
CA ALA A 412 17.78 15.34 2.14
C ALA A 412 17.09 15.47 3.51
N ILE A 413 16.77 14.34 4.16
CA ILE A 413 16.13 14.32 5.49
C ILE A 413 17.00 14.98 6.56
N PRO A 414 18.21 14.50 6.91
CA PRO A 414 19.02 15.14 7.93
C PRO A 414 19.41 16.57 7.55
N ILE A 415 19.71 16.86 6.28
CA ILE A 415 20.01 18.23 5.81
C ILE A 415 18.84 19.17 6.11
N SER A 416 17.61 18.76 5.78
CA SER A 416 16.42 19.56 6.05
C SER A 416 16.19 19.80 7.55
N LEU A 417 16.45 18.80 8.39
CA LEU A 417 16.27 18.90 9.85
C LEU A 417 17.28 19.83 10.49
N PHE A 418 18.57 19.71 10.13
CA PHE A 418 19.59 20.64 10.62
C PHE A 418 19.36 22.06 10.08
N TRP A 419 19.00 22.19 8.79
CA TRP A 419 18.68 23.48 8.20
C TRP A 419 17.51 24.15 8.92
N MET A 420 16.38 23.45 9.10
CA MET A 420 15.23 23.99 9.80
C MET A 420 15.56 24.28 11.27
N GLY A 421 16.30 23.38 11.93
CA GLY A 421 16.75 23.51 13.30
C GLY A 421 17.54 24.77 13.59
N TRP A 422 18.33 25.25 12.63
CA TRP A 422 19.20 26.43 12.80
C TRP A 422 18.77 27.64 11.99
N THR A 423 17.58 27.62 11.40
CA THR A 423 17.00 28.77 10.69
C THR A 423 15.59 29.15 11.11
N ALA A 424 14.97 28.38 12.01
CA ALA A 424 13.69 28.72 12.65
C ALA A 424 13.85 29.77 13.76
N TYR A 425 14.36 30.96 13.39
CA TYR A 425 14.48 32.10 14.30
C TYR A 425 13.69 33.31 13.78
N PRO A 426 13.17 34.19 14.66
CA PRO A 426 12.44 35.39 14.24
C PRO A 426 13.24 36.35 13.35
N ASN A 427 14.58 36.32 13.43
CA ASN A 427 15.48 37.17 12.65
C ASN A 427 15.85 36.60 11.26
N VAL A 428 15.52 35.33 10.99
CA VAL A 428 15.74 34.70 9.68
C VAL A 428 14.44 34.78 8.88
N SER A 429 14.49 34.78 7.54
CA SER A 429 13.27 34.79 6.74
C SER A 429 12.49 33.49 6.87
N ILE A 430 11.16 33.58 7.03
CA ILE A 430 10.22 32.44 7.05
C ILE A 430 10.35 31.50 5.85
N TRP A 431 10.84 31.99 4.71
CA TRP A 431 11.09 31.19 3.52
C TRP A 431 12.17 30.12 3.73
N SER A 432 13.10 30.32 4.67
CA SER A 432 14.16 29.34 4.98
C SER A 432 13.58 28.04 5.56
N PRO A 433 12.85 28.04 6.69
CA PRO A 433 12.23 26.81 7.21
C PRO A 433 11.18 26.23 6.26
N LEU A 434 10.50 27.03 5.42
CA LEU A 434 9.61 26.51 4.37
C LEU A 434 10.37 25.73 3.28
N ALA A 435 11.52 26.23 2.83
CA ALA A 435 12.36 25.53 1.87
C ALA A 435 12.97 24.25 2.46
N ALA A 436 13.35 24.28 3.74
CA ALA A 436 13.76 23.09 4.48
C ALA A 436 12.63 22.06 4.57
N SER A 437 11.39 22.49 4.84
CA SER A 437 10.21 21.63 4.83
C SER A 437 9.97 20.95 3.47
N ALA A 438 10.17 21.67 2.36
CA ALA A 438 10.12 21.08 1.02
C ALA A 438 11.20 20.01 0.81
N LEU A 439 12.44 20.26 1.25
CA LEU A 439 13.50 19.26 1.16
C LEU A 439 13.19 18.02 2.01
N PHE A 440 12.59 18.20 3.19
CA PHE A 440 12.12 17.10 4.03
C PHE A 440 11.05 16.28 3.31
N GLY A 441 10.04 16.93 2.70
CA GLY A 441 8.97 16.29 1.93
C GLY A 441 9.46 15.42 0.78
N TYR A 442 10.48 15.88 0.06
CA TYR A 442 11.17 15.10 -0.97
C TYR A 442 11.84 13.85 -0.37
N GLY A 443 12.64 14.05 0.68
CA GLY A 443 13.37 12.96 1.32
C GLY A 443 12.46 11.89 1.92
N ILE A 444 11.46 12.27 2.72
CA ILE A 444 10.59 11.30 3.38
C ILE A 444 9.77 10.46 2.39
N THR A 445 9.28 11.06 1.30
CA THR A 445 8.48 10.37 0.27
C THR A 445 9.33 9.36 -0.51
N THR A 446 10.58 9.72 -0.86
CA THR A 446 11.50 8.78 -1.54
C THR A 446 11.83 7.58 -0.66
N ILE A 447 12.06 7.78 0.64
CA ILE A 447 12.32 6.66 1.56
C ILE A 447 11.09 5.76 1.72
N TRP A 448 9.91 6.34 1.80
CA TRP A 448 8.69 5.56 1.86
C TRP A 448 8.52 4.68 0.62
N LEU A 449 8.76 5.23 -0.58
CA LEU A 449 8.68 4.47 -1.84
C LEU A 449 9.65 3.30 -1.86
N ILE A 450 10.92 3.52 -1.48
CA ILE A 450 11.92 2.45 -1.52
C ILE A 450 11.63 1.35 -0.50
N ALA A 451 11.14 1.68 0.69
CA ALA A 451 10.86 0.69 1.72
C ALA A 451 9.81 -0.31 1.21
N TYR A 452 8.76 0.18 0.54
CA TYR A 452 7.71 -0.69 0.01
C TYR A 452 8.18 -1.47 -1.21
N MET A 453 8.76 -0.81 -2.21
CA MET A 453 9.19 -1.48 -3.44
C MET A 453 10.28 -2.52 -3.19
N TYR A 454 11.23 -2.21 -2.30
CA TYR A 454 12.32 -3.12 -1.94
C TYR A 454 11.80 -4.34 -1.19
N ILE A 455 10.86 -4.18 -0.25
CA ILE A 455 10.26 -5.30 0.48
C ILE A 455 9.40 -6.15 -0.44
N ILE A 456 8.60 -5.54 -1.33
CA ILE A 456 7.77 -6.27 -2.31
C ILE A 456 8.65 -7.18 -3.17
N ASP A 457 9.72 -6.63 -3.76
CA ASP A 457 10.58 -7.40 -4.67
C ASP A 457 11.54 -8.35 -3.92
N SER A 458 11.90 -8.07 -2.66
CA SER A 458 12.78 -8.95 -1.88
C SER A 458 12.07 -10.15 -1.26
N TYR A 459 10.79 -10.03 -0.90
CA TYR A 459 10.05 -11.07 -0.17
C TYR A 459 8.92 -11.74 -1.00
N GLY A 460 8.56 -11.21 -2.17
CA GLY A 460 7.62 -11.85 -3.10
C GLY A 460 6.30 -12.22 -2.44
N ILE A 461 6.00 -13.52 -2.35
CA ILE A 461 4.77 -14.07 -1.73
C ILE A 461 4.63 -13.65 -0.25
N TYR A 462 5.75 -13.45 0.45
CA TYR A 462 5.78 -13.07 1.87
C TYR A 462 5.70 -11.55 2.10
N SER A 463 5.67 -10.74 1.02
CA SER A 463 5.70 -9.28 1.11
C SER A 463 4.51 -8.69 1.87
N ALA A 464 3.30 -9.27 1.74
CA ALA A 464 2.09 -8.75 2.39
C ALA A 464 2.23 -8.72 3.93
N SER A 465 2.75 -9.79 4.53
CA SER A 465 2.98 -9.85 5.98
C SER A 465 4.12 -8.92 6.43
N ALA A 466 5.17 -8.76 5.62
CA ALA A 466 6.26 -7.84 5.91
C ALA A 466 5.78 -6.37 5.87
N LEU A 467 4.99 -6.01 4.86
CA LEU A 467 4.37 -4.68 4.76
C LEU A 467 3.40 -4.42 5.91
N GLY A 468 2.62 -5.44 6.32
CA GLY A 468 1.77 -5.36 7.50
C GLY A 468 2.55 -5.03 8.77
N PHE A 469 3.72 -5.64 8.97
CA PHE A 469 4.62 -5.30 10.09
C PHE A 469 5.14 -3.86 10.02
N LEU A 470 5.63 -3.45 8.85
CA LEU A 470 6.12 -2.09 8.61
C LEU A 470 5.03 -1.04 8.88
N GLY A 471 3.78 -1.35 8.51
CA GLY A 471 2.62 -0.52 8.85
C GLY A 471 2.37 -0.48 10.35
N PHE A 472 2.29 -1.64 11.00
CA PHE A 472 2.05 -1.75 12.44
C PHE A 472 3.10 -0.98 13.26
N SER A 473 4.39 -1.22 13.04
CA SER A 473 5.47 -0.62 13.83
C SER A 473 5.46 0.90 13.73
N ARG A 474 5.42 1.43 12.50
CA ARG A 474 5.51 2.88 12.28
C ARG A 474 4.28 3.64 12.79
N TYR A 475 3.08 3.09 12.63
CA TYR A 475 1.86 3.77 13.07
C TYR A 475 1.66 3.66 14.57
N LEU A 476 2.09 2.56 15.20
CA LEU A 476 2.08 2.43 16.65
C LEU A 476 3.03 3.46 17.28
N THR A 477 4.25 3.59 16.75
CA THR A 477 5.20 4.59 17.22
C THR A 477 4.72 6.01 16.93
N ALA A 478 4.15 6.26 15.76
CA ALA A 478 3.55 7.55 15.42
C ALA A 478 2.41 7.92 16.40
N GLY A 479 1.52 6.96 16.71
CA GLY A 479 0.45 7.19 17.68
C GLY A 479 0.95 7.60 19.06
N GLY A 480 2.05 6.98 19.53
CA GLY A 480 2.69 7.36 20.79
C GLY A 480 3.39 8.71 20.73
N ILE A 481 4.10 9.02 19.64
CA ILE A 481 4.90 10.26 19.56
C ILE A 481 4.02 11.50 19.40
N VAL A 482 2.85 11.41 18.76
CA VAL A 482 1.93 12.56 18.62
C VAL A 482 1.57 13.14 19.98
N VAL A 483 1.35 12.28 20.98
CA VAL A 483 1.03 12.67 22.35
C VAL A 483 2.23 13.34 23.03
N ALA A 484 3.44 12.86 22.74
CA ALA A 484 4.68 13.40 23.30
C ALA A 484 5.20 14.65 22.56
N GLY A 485 4.67 14.97 21.37
CA GLY A 485 5.22 16.01 20.49
C GLY A 485 5.28 17.38 21.13
N GLU A 486 4.15 17.85 21.69
CA GLU A 486 4.09 19.15 22.38
C GLU A 486 4.99 19.21 23.62
N PRO A 487 4.97 18.21 24.54
CA PRO A 487 5.93 18.14 25.65
C PRO A 487 7.42 18.16 25.22
N ILE A 488 7.76 17.49 24.11
CA ILE A 488 9.14 17.47 23.59
C ILE A 488 9.58 18.88 23.18
N TYR A 489 8.77 19.58 22.39
CA TYR A 489 9.09 20.93 21.95
C TYR A 489 9.08 21.94 23.11
N SER A 490 8.13 21.84 24.05
CA SER A 490 8.05 22.78 25.17
C SER A 490 9.20 22.63 26.17
N SER A 491 9.77 21.43 26.32
CA SER A 491 10.82 21.15 27.31
C SER A 491 12.24 21.34 26.77
N ILE A 492 12.51 20.87 25.56
CA ILE A 492 13.86 20.89 24.95
C ILE A 492 14.02 22.08 23.99
N GLY A 493 12.92 22.60 23.44
CA GLY A 493 12.91 23.68 22.46
C GLY A 493 13.13 23.22 21.02
N THR A 494 12.79 24.09 20.08
CA THR A 494 12.79 23.81 18.62
C THR A 494 14.16 23.42 18.09
N HIS A 495 15.21 24.17 18.45
CA HIS A 495 16.57 23.96 17.91
C HIS A 495 17.15 22.60 18.29
N TYR A 496 17.06 22.23 19.57
CA TYR A 496 17.60 20.97 20.07
C TYR A 496 16.77 19.78 19.59
N THR A 497 15.43 19.90 19.59
CA THR A 497 14.54 18.85 19.07
C THR A 497 14.89 18.49 17.63
N LEU A 498 15.00 19.50 16.75
CA LEU A 498 15.34 19.27 15.34
C LEU A 498 16.77 18.77 15.14
N THR A 499 17.73 19.21 15.97
CA THR A 499 19.12 18.73 15.92
C THR A 499 19.22 17.25 16.33
N ILE A 500 18.51 16.84 17.40
CA ILE A 500 18.46 15.44 17.85
C ILE A 500 17.83 14.56 16.76
N MET A 501 16.70 14.99 16.20
CA MET A 501 16.05 14.29 15.10
C MET A 501 16.93 14.20 13.85
N GLY A 502 17.65 15.27 13.52
CA GLY A 502 18.63 15.32 12.43
C GLY A 502 19.79 14.34 12.64
N ALA A 503 20.31 14.24 13.86
CA ALA A 503 21.38 13.31 14.20
C ALA A 503 20.93 11.84 14.07
N ILE A 504 19.76 11.49 14.60
CA ILE A 504 19.19 10.15 14.46
C ILE A 504 18.93 9.84 12.98
N SER A 505 18.34 10.80 12.25
CA SER A 505 18.06 10.64 10.81
C SER A 505 19.33 10.44 9.99
N THR A 506 20.43 11.08 10.37
CA THR A 506 21.75 10.93 9.72
C THR A 506 22.24 9.49 9.80
N VAL A 507 22.10 8.84 10.96
CA VAL A 507 22.46 7.42 11.11
C VAL A 507 21.61 6.55 10.19
N THR A 508 20.30 6.78 10.16
CA THR A 508 19.38 6.00 9.32
C THR A 508 19.55 6.29 7.82
N ALA A 509 20.06 7.46 7.44
CA ALA A 509 20.30 7.83 6.04
C ALA A 509 21.35 6.94 5.35
N PHE A 510 22.21 6.25 6.11
CA PHE A 510 23.16 5.29 5.55
C PHE A 510 22.53 3.95 5.18
N VAL A 511 21.34 3.62 5.71
CA VAL A 511 20.69 2.30 5.52
C VAL A 511 20.48 1.95 4.04
N PRO A 512 19.92 2.83 3.18
CA PRO A 512 19.74 2.51 1.76
C PRO A 512 21.05 2.25 1.03
N TYR A 513 22.12 3.00 1.37
CA TYR A 513 23.43 2.81 0.76
C TYR A 513 24.07 1.47 1.19
N LEU A 514 23.92 1.10 2.46
CA LEU A 514 24.35 -0.20 2.96
C LEU A 514 23.60 -1.34 2.27
N LEU A 515 22.28 -1.22 2.11
CA LEU A 515 21.47 -2.23 1.41
C LEU A 515 21.74 -2.26 -0.09
N TYR A 516 22.12 -1.14 -0.72
CA TYR A 516 22.51 -1.12 -2.13
C TYR A 516 23.78 -1.94 -2.38
N VAL A 517 24.76 -1.86 -1.48
CA VAL A 517 26.05 -2.58 -1.62
C VAL A 517 25.98 -4.01 -1.07
N TYR A 518 25.39 -4.20 0.10
CA TYR A 518 25.40 -5.47 0.82
C TYR A 518 24.09 -6.25 0.72
N GLY A 519 23.03 -5.68 0.13
CA GLY A 519 21.70 -6.29 -0.02
C GLY A 519 21.72 -7.72 -0.58
N PRO A 520 22.47 -8.01 -1.67
CA PRO A 520 22.54 -9.36 -2.22
C PRO A 520 23.13 -10.39 -1.24
N ARG A 521 24.11 -9.98 -0.44
CA ARG A 521 24.72 -10.86 0.59
C ARG A 521 23.76 -11.10 1.74
N ILE A 522 23.05 -10.06 2.17
CA ILE A 522 22.07 -10.15 3.26
C ILE A 522 20.88 -11.02 2.84
N ARG A 523 20.41 -10.89 1.59
CA ARG A 523 19.31 -11.71 1.04
C ARG A 523 19.67 -13.19 0.94
N ARG A 524 20.91 -13.54 0.55
CA ARG A 524 21.36 -14.95 0.54
C ARG A 524 21.36 -15.59 1.92
N ALA A 525 21.60 -14.80 2.97
CA ALA A 525 21.58 -15.26 4.36
C ALA A 525 20.16 -15.33 4.96
N SER A 526 19.18 -14.69 4.31
CA SER A 526 17.78 -14.71 4.73
C SER A 526 17.12 -16.03 4.38
N ARG A 527 16.23 -16.51 5.26
CA ARG A 527 15.48 -17.76 5.05
C ARG A 527 14.22 -17.53 4.21
N PHE A 528 13.70 -16.30 4.17
CA PHE A 528 12.40 -15.97 3.58
C PHE A 528 12.47 -15.00 2.40
N ALA A 529 13.61 -14.36 2.17
CA ALA A 529 13.80 -13.53 0.98
C ALA A 529 13.97 -14.40 -0.28
N VAL A 530 13.46 -13.91 -1.40
CA VAL A 530 13.69 -14.49 -2.73
C VAL A 530 15.19 -14.49 -2.98
N LYS A 531 15.78 -15.65 -3.30
CA LYS A 531 17.22 -15.73 -3.54
C LYS A 531 17.52 -15.33 -4.99
N PRO A 532 18.73 -14.82 -5.28
CA PRO A 532 19.15 -14.54 -6.65
C PRO A 532 19.16 -15.78 -7.55
N GLU A 533 19.29 -16.97 -6.97
CA GLU A 533 19.34 -18.26 -7.67
C GLU A 533 17.95 -18.71 -8.15
N ASP A 534 16.92 -18.49 -7.31
CA ASP A 534 15.53 -18.85 -7.64
C ASP A 534 15.00 -18.01 -8.83
N GLN A 535 15.46 -16.76 -8.98
CA GLN A 535 15.06 -15.88 -10.09
C GLN A 535 15.68 -16.27 -11.43
N VAL A 536 16.72 -17.10 -11.46
CA VAL A 536 17.31 -17.62 -12.69
C VAL A 536 16.63 -18.92 -13.10
N GLN A 537 16.18 -19.75 -12.15
CA GLN A 537 15.51 -21.03 -12.41
C GLN A 537 14.06 -20.90 -12.89
N ASP A 538 13.29 -19.90 -12.40
CA ASP A 538 11.92 -19.66 -12.90
C ASP A 538 11.90 -19.27 -14.40
N MET A 539 13.04 -18.85 -14.98
CA MET A 539 13.14 -18.53 -16.42
C MET A 539 13.43 -19.74 -17.32
N ASP A 540 13.89 -20.86 -16.77
CA ASP A 540 14.09 -22.09 -17.54
C ASP A 540 12.76 -22.88 -17.67
N HIS A 541 11.70 -22.45 -16.96
CA HIS A 541 10.39 -23.10 -16.88
C HIS A 541 9.18 -22.21 -17.28
N GLU A 542 9.38 -20.93 -17.64
CA GLU A 542 8.43 -20.08 -18.38
C GLU A 542 8.80 -20.04 -19.87
#